data_AF-K1S9E0-F1
#
_entry.id   AF-K1S9E0-F1
#
_cell.length_a   1.000
_cell.length_b   1.000
_cell.length_c   1.000
_cell.angle_alpha   90.00
_cell.angle_beta   90.00
_cell.angle_gamma   90.00
#
_symmetry.space_group_name_H-M   'P 1'
#
loop_
_entity.id
_entity.type
_entity.pdbx_description
1 polymer ?
#
loop_
_entity_poly.entity_id
_entity_poly.type
_entity_poly.pdbx_seq_one_letter_code
_entity_poly.pdbx_strand_id
1 'polypeptide(L)'
;MVPKAHPDQKKYYTSGYKGALQVRGLAYGSYTLAVTFMGYEKAEKEFRVTQPSENLGKIALREAAIAIETVVKEVQALRTSQKGDTVSYNANAFKVTADADVEGLLKKMPGITVNNGAVEAQGETIQKVFVDGKEFFGEDVTSAIKSLPAEAVERIEVYNKLSDQAEFSGMDDGESYKAINIVTRENMRQGIFGKAYAGYGYDADTETEAKNKYMVGGNVNFFQRLQPSVADRS
;
A
#
# COMPACT_ATOMS: atom_id res chain seq x y z
N MET A 1 -10.80 0.50 43.88
CA MET A 1 -10.99 -0.77 44.61
C MET A 1 -12.44 -1.21 44.49
N VAL A 2 -12.66 -2.51 44.28
CA VAL A 2 -14.01 -3.09 44.13
C VAL A 2 -14.18 -4.25 45.13
N PRO A 3 -15.22 -4.27 45.97
CA PRO A 3 -15.54 -5.41 46.81
C PRO A 3 -16.04 -6.59 45.96
N LYS A 4 -15.50 -7.79 46.16
CA LYS A 4 -15.86 -8.99 45.37
C LYS A 4 -17.32 -9.43 45.57
N ALA A 5 -17.92 -9.09 46.71
CA ALA A 5 -19.33 -9.37 47.02
C ALA A 5 -20.32 -8.38 46.38
N HIS A 6 -19.87 -7.19 45.98
CA HIS A 6 -20.70 -6.13 45.39
C HIS A 6 -19.90 -5.39 44.30
N PRO A 7 -19.87 -5.90 43.05
CA PRO A 7 -19.05 -5.35 41.97
C PRO A 7 -19.42 -3.91 41.57
N ASP A 8 -20.59 -3.43 41.99
CA ASP A 8 -21.15 -2.13 41.63
C ASP A 8 -20.64 -0.96 42.51
N GLN A 9 -20.02 -1.25 43.67
CA GLN A 9 -19.45 -0.22 44.56
C GLN A 9 -17.97 0.04 44.26
N LYS A 10 -17.70 0.69 43.13
CA LYS A 10 -16.33 1.11 42.76
C LYS A 10 -15.94 2.35 43.57
N LYS A 11 -14.93 2.21 44.44
CA LYS A 11 -14.32 3.36 45.13
C LYS A 11 -13.01 3.76 44.45
N TYR A 12 -12.91 5.03 44.07
CA TYR A 12 -11.72 5.63 43.45
C TYR A 12 -10.93 6.41 44.48
N TYR A 13 -9.62 6.28 44.44
CA TYR A 13 -8.71 7.02 45.29
C TYR A 13 -7.53 7.51 44.46
N THR A 14 -7.10 8.75 44.68
CA THR A 14 -5.93 9.35 44.04
C THR A 14 -4.78 9.43 45.03
N SER A 15 -3.61 8.93 44.66
CA SER A 15 -2.39 9.04 45.48
C SER A 15 -1.69 10.37 45.23
N GLY A 16 -1.13 10.99 46.28
CA GLY A 16 -0.33 12.21 46.16
C GLY A 16 1.06 12.00 45.55
N TYR A 17 1.89 13.06 45.53
CA TYR A 17 3.19 13.23 44.84
C TYR A 17 4.31 12.19 45.15
N LYS A 18 4.04 11.15 45.95
CA LYS A 18 4.99 10.06 46.24
C LYS A 18 4.39 8.65 46.08
N GLY A 19 3.22 8.52 45.46
CA GLY A 19 2.56 7.22 45.21
C GLY A 19 2.08 6.49 46.47
N ALA A 20 2.12 7.12 47.64
CA ALA A 20 1.59 6.56 48.88
C ALA A 20 0.07 6.73 48.91
N LEU A 21 -0.66 5.63 49.13
CA LEU A 21 -2.11 5.61 49.26
C LEU A 21 -2.49 4.92 50.57
N GLN A 22 -3.30 5.58 51.39
CA GLN A 22 -3.93 4.99 52.57
C GLN A 22 -5.45 4.99 52.38
N VAL A 23 -6.05 3.80 52.37
CA VAL A 23 -7.51 3.65 52.30
C VAL A 23 -8.02 3.31 53.69
N ARG A 24 -8.96 4.10 54.22
CA ARG A 24 -9.58 3.90 55.52
C ARG A 24 -11.05 3.50 55.35
N GLY A 25 -11.59 2.71 56.28
CA GLY A 25 -13.01 2.33 56.30
C GLY A 25 -13.38 1.23 55.31
N LEU A 26 -12.49 0.24 55.10
CA LEU A 26 -12.83 -0.99 54.39
C LEU A 26 -13.41 -2.00 55.38
N ALA A 27 -14.53 -2.63 55.02
CA ALA A 27 -15.09 -3.74 55.79
C ALA A 27 -14.20 -4.98 55.63
N TYR A 28 -14.31 -5.93 56.56
CA TYR A 28 -13.64 -7.22 56.38
C TYR A 28 -14.23 -7.96 55.17
N GLY A 29 -13.36 -8.39 54.25
CA GLY A 29 -13.81 -8.95 52.98
C GLY A 29 -12.73 -9.00 51.91
N SER A 30 -13.07 -9.59 50.78
CA SER A 30 -12.18 -9.72 49.62
C SER A 30 -12.39 -8.54 48.67
N TYR A 31 -11.28 -7.92 48.26
CA TYR A 31 -11.27 -6.74 47.39
C TYR A 31 -10.30 -6.93 46.23
N THR A 32 -10.64 -6.35 45.09
CA THR A 32 -9.71 -6.20 43.97
C THR A 32 -9.21 -4.77 43.92
N LEU A 33 -7.88 -4.61 44.03
CA LEU A 33 -7.18 -3.36 43.80
C LEU A 33 -6.74 -3.31 42.34
N ALA A 34 -7.31 -2.37 41.59
CA ALA A 34 -6.82 -2.01 40.26
C ALA A 34 -6.06 -0.68 40.36
N VAL A 35 -4.83 -0.67 39.85
CA VAL A 35 -3.98 0.52 39.77
C VAL A 35 -3.71 0.80 38.29
N THR A 36 -3.99 2.04 37.87
CA THR A 36 -3.73 2.52 36.51
C THR A 36 -2.89 3.77 36.60
N PHE A 37 -1.81 3.83 35.82
CA PHE A 37 -0.98 5.01 35.68
C PHE A 37 -0.64 5.20 34.19
N MET A 38 -0.54 6.45 33.73
CA MET A 38 -0.29 6.75 32.32
C MET A 38 1.07 6.17 31.88
N GLY A 39 1.09 5.42 30.79
CA GLY A 39 2.30 4.76 30.27
C GLY A 39 2.64 3.41 30.93
N TYR A 40 1.76 2.88 31.79
CA TYR A 40 1.95 1.60 32.47
C TYR A 40 0.75 0.69 32.27
N GLU A 41 0.99 -0.62 32.25
CA GLU A 41 -0.08 -1.61 32.20
C GLU A 41 -0.92 -1.56 33.48
N LYS A 42 -2.24 -1.77 33.35
CA LYS A 42 -3.15 -1.85 34.50
C LYS A 42 -2.74 -3.06 35.35
N ALA A 43 -2.36 -2.80 36.60
CA ALA A 43 -2.08 -3.87 37.56
C ALA A 43 -3.34 -4.15 38.39
N GLU A 44 -3.74 -5.41 38.44
CA GLU A 44 -4.81 -5.89 39.32
C GLU A 44 -4.25 -6.85 40.36
N LYS A 45 -4.61 -6.62 41.63
CA LYS A 45 -4.25 -7.48 42.75
C LYS A 45 -5.47 -7.73 43.62
N GLU A 46 -5.84 -8.99 43.79
CA GLU A 46 -6.82 -9.38 44.79
C GLU A 46 -6.17 -9.43 46.18
N PHE A 47 -6.85 -8.90 47.19
CA PHE A 47 -6.43 -8.99 48.59
C PHE A 47 -7.64 -9.12 49.50
N ARG A 48 -7.43 -9.68 50.69
CA ARG A 48 -8.47 -9.85 51.70
C ARG A 48 -8.12 -9.00 52.91
N VAL A 49 -9.06 -8.16 53.34
CA VAL A 49 -8.94 -7.42 54.59
C VAL A 49 -9.36 -8.37 55.71
N THR A 50 -8.39 -8.87 56.46
CA THR A 50 -8.61 -9.75 57.62
C THR A 50 -8.25 -9.09 58.94
N GLN A 51 -7.55 -7.95 58.91
CA GLN A 51 -7.12 -7.20 60.10
C GLN A 51 -7.42 -5.70 59.94
N PRO A 52 -7.48 -4.93 61.05
CA PRO A 52 -7.78 -3.50 61.02
C PRO A 52 -6.79 -2.64 60.21
N SER A 53 -5.56 -3.13 60.04
CA SER A 53 -4.51 -2.49 59.26
C SER A 53 -3.77 -3.55 58.44
N GLU A 54 -3.98 -3.53 57.13
CA GLU A 54 -3.38 -4.48 56.19
C GLU A 54 -2.40 -3.72 55.29
N ASN A 55 -1.13 -4.14 55.26
CA ASN A 55 -0.13 -3.54 54.39
C ASN A 55 0.00 -4.35 53.09
N LEU A 56 -0.38 -3.76 51.97
CA LEU A 56 -0.40 -4.43 50.66
C LEU A 56 0.97 -4.49 49.97
N GLY A 57 2.00 -3.88 50.59
CA GLY A 57 3.36 -3.81 50.07
C GLY A 57 3.50 -2.86 48.88
N LYS A 58 4.64 -2.94 48.20
CA LYS A 58 4.90 -2.20 46.96
C LYS A 58 4.27 -2.93 45.78
N ILE A 59 3.53 -2.23 44.95
CA ILE A 59 2.98 -2.74 43.70
C ILE A 59 3.82 -2.16 42.57
N ALA A 60 4.66 -2.99 41.96
CA ALA A 60 5.42 -2.61 40.78
C ALA A 60 4.50 -2.64 39.55
N LEU A 61 4.43 -1.53 38.82
CA LEU A 61 3.75 -1.47 37.54
C LEU A 61 4.75 -1.79 36.43
N ARG A 62 4.30 -2.53 35.42
CA ARG A 62 5.09 -2.75 34.21
C ARG A 62 4.85 -1.58 33.25
N GLU A 63 5.92 -1.05 32.67
CA GLU A 63 5.79 -0.07 31.59
C GLU A 63 5.00 -0.70 30.45
N ALA A 64 3.95 0.00 30.02
CA ALA A 64 3.23 -0.41 28.83
C ALA A 64 4.14 -0.09 27.65
N ALA A 65 4.71 -1.13 27.03
CA ALA A 65 5.31 -0.95 25.72
C ALA A 65 4.21 -0.36 24.82
N ILE A 66 4.50 0.77 24.19
CA ILE A 66 3.61 1.39 23.20
C ILE A 66 3.61 0.46 21.98
N ALA A 67 2.89 -0.66 22.08
CA ALA A 67 2.47 -1.42 20.94
C ALA A 67 1.40 -0.55 20.28
N ILE A 68 1.76 0.08 19.17
CA ILE A 68 0.79 0.72 18.31
C ILE A 68 -0.20 -0.38 17.92
N GLU A 69 -1.38 -0.38 18.53
CA GLU A 69 -2.53 -1.12 18.04
C GLU A 69 -2.77 -0.61 16.62
N THR A 70 -2.28 -1.38 15.65
CA THR A 70 -2.69 -1.24 14.26
C THR A 70 -4.18 -1.39 14.25
N VAL A 71 -4.88 -0.26 14.18
CA VAL A 71 -6.31 -0.16 13.97
C VAL A 71 -6.64 -1.09 12.81
N VAL A 72 -7.35 -2.18 13.09
CA VAL A 72 -8.03 -2.99 12.08
C VAL A 72 -9.21 -2.16 11.58
N LYS A 73 -8.91 -1.06 10.90
CA LYS A 73 -9.80 -0.49 9.92
C LYS A 73 -9.66 -1.43 8.74
N GLU A 74 -10.76 -2.03 8.32
CA GLU A 74 -10.90 -2.46 6.93
C GLU A 74 -10.21 -1.40 6.07
N VAL A 75 -9.08 -1.78 5.48
CA VAL A 75 -8.14 -0.82 4.91
C VAL A 75 -8.92 -0.07 3.84
N GLN A 76 -9.29 1.18 4.12
CA GLN A 76 -9.48 2.13 3.05
C GLN A 76 -8.13 2.15 2.36
N ALA A 77 -8.01 1.37 1.28
CA ALA A 77 -6.87 1.35 0.40
C ALA A 77 -6.39 2.79 0.27
N LEU A 78 -5.22 3.10 0.82
CA LEU A 78 -4.70 4.46 0.78
C LEU A 78 -4.73 4.87 -0.69
N ARG A 79 -5.55 5.88 -1.01
CA ARG A 79 -5.78 6.31 -2.40
C ARG A 79 -4.45 6.66 -3.07
N THR A 80 -3.57 7.27 -2.28
CA THR A 80 -2.23 7.66 -2.68
C THR A 80 -1.26 7.42 -1.54
N SER A 81 -0.03 7.06 -1.88
CA SER A 81 1.12 7.09 -0.98
C SER A 81 2.31 7.70 -1.72
N GLN A 82 3.19 8.38 -1.01
CA GLN A 82 4.39 8.98 -1.58
C GLN A 82 5.61 8.38 -0.90
N LYS A 83 6.59 7.95 -1.70
CA LYS A 83 7.86 7.43 -1.23
C LYS A 83 8.98 8.11 -2.02
N GLY A 84 9.67 9.06 -1.38
CA GLY A 84 10.61 9.94 -2.07
C GLY A 84 9.90 10.67 -3.22
N ASP A 85 10.45 10.56 -4.43
CA ASP A 85 9.93 11.20 -5.64
C ASP A 85 8.85 10.37 -6.36
N THR A 86 8.51 9.19 -5.84
CA THR A 86 7.48 8.32 -6.41
C THR A 86 6.13 8.53 -5.72
N VAL A 87 5.11 8.85 -6.51
CA VAL A 87 3.71 8.86 -6.08
C VAL A 87 3.04 7.58 -6.54
N SER A 88 2.58 6.76 -5.60
CA SER A 88 1.84 5.53 -5.88
C SER A 88 0.35 5.73 -5.62
N TYR A 89 -0.47 5.40 -6.60
CA TYR A 89 -1.93 5.44 -6.57
C TYR A 89 -2.48 4.02 -6.48
N ASN A 90 -3.32 3.73 -5.51
CA ASN A 90 -3.98 2.43 -5.43
C ASN A 90 -5.16 2.38 -6.40
N ALA A 91 -5.11 1.50 -7.41
CA ALA A 91 -6.15 1.42 -8.43
C ALA A 91 -7.52 1.04 -7.83
N ASN A 92 -7.55 0.18 -6.81
CA ASN A 92 -8.79 -0.25 -6.14
C ASN A 92 -9.54 0.91 -5.46
N ALA A 93 -8.83 1.99 -5.16
CA ALA A 93 -9.41 3.14 -4.47
C ALA A 93 -10.15 4.10 -5.44
N PHE A 94 -10.05 3.85 -6.76
CA PHE A 94 -10.73 4.60 -7.81
C PHE A 94 -11.76 3.70 -8.50
N LYS A 95 -13.04 4.03 -8.34
CA LYS A 95 -14.13 3.27 -8.98
C LYS A 95 -14.18 3.57 -10.47
N VAL A 96 -14.06 2.52 -11.28
CA VAL A 96 -14.23 2.53 -12.74
C VAL A 96 -15.26 1.49 -13.15
N THR A 97 -15.78 1.57 -14.37
CA THR A 97 -16.63 0.52 -14.95
C THR A 97 -15.81 -0.75 -15.20
N ALA A 98 -16.47 -1.91 -15.23
CA ALA A 98 -15.79 -3.19 -15.46
C ALA A 98 -15.01 -3.20 -16.79
N ASP A 99 -15.55 -2.52 -17.81
CA ASP A 99 -14.95 -2.44 -19.15
C ASP A 99 -14.04 -1.20 -19.33
N ALA A 100 -13.60 -0.58 -18.23
CA ALA A 100 -12.71 0.58 -18.32
C ALA A 100 -11.26 0.15 -18.59
N ASP A 101 -10.60 0.87 -19.47
CA ASP A 101 -9.15 0.75 -19.68
C ASP A 101 -8.37 1.59 -18.65
N VAL A 102 -7.04 1.43 -18.64
CA VAL A 102 -6.15 2.25 -17.79
C VAL A 102 -6.33 3.75 -18.05
N GLU A 103 -6.61 4.18 -19.28
CA GLU A 103 -6.97 5.59 -19.56
C GLU A 103 -8.15 6.08 -18.69
N GLY A 104 -9.20 5.28 -18.57
CA GLY A 104 -10.37 5.60 -17.76
C GLY A 104 -10.06 5.67 -16.27
N LEU A 105 -9.14 4.82 -15.80
CA LEU A 105 -8.63 4.84 -14.43
C LEU A 105 -7.79 6.08 -14.14
N LEU A 106 -6.85 6.43 -15.02
CA LEU A 106 -5.96 7.58 -14.88
C LEU A 106 -6.74 8.90 -14.77
N LYS A 107 -7.82 9.05 -15.55
CA LYS A 107 -8.71 10.22 -15.48
C LYS A 107 -9.39 10.42 -14.10
N LYS A 108 -9.41 9.40 -13.25
CA LYS A 108 -9.97 9.47 -11.89
C LYS A 108 -8.92 9.80 -10.83
N MET A 109 -7.64 9.76 -11.18
CA MET A 109 -6.54 9.97 -10.25
C MET A 109 -6.22 11.47 -10.10
N PRO A 110 -6.02 11.97 -8.87
CA PRO A 110 -5.70 13.37 -8.66
C PRO A 110 -4.32 13.72 -9.19
N GLY A 111 -4.22 14.86 -9.87
CA GLY A 111 -2.97 15.33 -10.48
C GLY A 111 -2.58 14.60 -11.76
N ILE A 112 -3.45 13.74 -12.30
CA ILE A 112 -3.28 13.11 -13.62
C ILE A 112 -4.35 13.66 -14.57
N THR A 113 -3.91 14.12 -15.73
CA THR A 113 -4.77 14.59 -16.83
C THR A 113 -4.51 13.70 -18.04
N VAL A 114 -5.57 13.31 -18.74
CA VAL A 114 -5.45 12.56 -20.00
C VAL A 114 -6.22 13.25 -21.10
N ASN A 115 -5.50 13.73 -22.11
CA ASN A 115 -6.03 14.49 -23.25
C ASN A 115 -5.64 13.78 -24.55
N ASN A 116 -6.62 13.27 -25.30
CA ASN A 116 -6.40 12.58 -26.58
C ASN A 116 -5.31 11.48 -26.56
N GLY A 117 -5.16 10.79 -25.43
CA GLY A 117 -4.15 9.74 -25.23
C GLY A 117 -2.81 10.22 -24.65
N ALA A 118 -2.55 11.54 -24.65
CA ALA A 118 -1.43 12.12 -23.92
C ALA A 118 -1.75 12.15 -22.42
N VAL A 119 -0.84 11.63 -21.61
CA VAL A 119 -0.96 11.60 -20.15
C VAL A 119 -0.03 12.64 -19.58
N GLU A 120 -0.57 13.51 -18.72
CA GLU A 120 0.19 14.48 -17.93
C GLU A 120 0.02 14.15 -16.46
N ALA A 121 1.11 14.17 -15.71
CA ALA A 121 1.09 14.04 -14.27
C ALA A 121 1.78 15.25 -13.64
N GLN A 122 1.10 15.92 -12.72
CA GLN A 122 1.61 17.10 -12.01
C GLN A 122 2.02 18.25 -12.95
N GLY A 123 1.42 18.34 -14.14
CA GLY A 123 1.72 19.38 -15.13
C GLY A 123 2.84 19.03 -16.11
N GLU A 124 3.42 17.84 -16.01
CA GLU A 124 4.47 17.34 -16.89
C GLU A 124 3.97 16.14 -17.72
N THR A 125 4.32 16.10 -19.01
CA THR A 125 3.95 15.00 -19.90
C THR A 125 4.70 13.73 -19.55
N ILE A 126 3.96 12.62 -19.42
CA ILE A 126 4.54 11.29 -19.28
C ILE A 126 5.20 10.92 -20.61
N GLN A 127 6.50 10.66 -20.60
CA GLN A 127 7.24 10.25 -21.80
C GLN A 127 7.26 8.73 -21.98
N LYS A 128 7.30 7.97 -20.88
CA LYS A 128 7.37 6.51 -20.93
C LYS A 128 6.38 5.84 -20.00
N VAL A 129 5.89 4.68 -20.45
CA VAL A 129 5.05 3.78 -19.66
C VAL A 129 5.78 2.47 -19.43
N PHE A 130 5.79 2.03 -18.20
CA PHE A 130 6.29 0.74 -17.76
C PHE A 130 5.11 -0.12 -17.30
N VAL A 131 5.20 -1.42 -17.50
CA VAL A 131 4.27 -2.43 -16.98
C VAL A 131 5.08 -3.40 -16.15
N ASP A 132 4.79 -3.48 -14.86
CA ASP A 132 5.54 -4.29 -13.88
C ASP A 132 7.06 -4.04 -13.95
N GLY A 133 7.45 -2.78 -14.14
CA GLY A 133 8.85 -2.35 -14.25
C GLY A 133 9.51 -2.58 -15.62
N LYS A 134 8.81 -3.17 -16.59
CA LYS A 134 9.31 -3.36 -17.96
C LYS A 134 8.77 -2.27 -18.87
N GLU A 135 9.63 -1.68 -19.71
CA GLU A 135 9.21 -0.66 -20.65
C GLU A 135 8.18 -1.24 -21.63
N PHE A 136 7.06 -0.54 -21.79
CA PHE A 136 6.06 -0.94 -22.76
C PHE A 136 6.51 -0.48 -24.15
N PHE A 137 6.90 -1.44 -24.98
CA PHE A 137 7.41 -1.16 -26.32
C PHE A 137 6.30 -0.67 -27.26
N GLY A 138 6.35 0.63 -27.57
CA GLY A 138 5.52 1.29 -28.56
C GLY A 138 5.75 2.79 -28.47
N GLU A 139 5.92 3.46 -29.60
CA GLU A 139 6.20 4.91 -29.66
C GLU A 139 5.14 5.80 -28.98
N ASP A 140 4.01 5.23 -28.56
CA ASP A 140 2.88 5.98 -28.01
C ASP A 140 2.42 5.44 -26.65
N VAL A 141 2.54 6.29 -25.62
CA VAL A 141 1.91 6.17 -24.28
C VAL A 141 0.42 5.75 -24.40
N THR A 142 -0.27 6.31 -25.38
CA THR A 142 -1.67 6.02 -25.72
C THR A 142 -1.94 4.54 -25.94
N SER A 143 -1.01 3.82 -26.59
CA SER A 143 -1.20 2.39 -26.87
C SER A 143 -1.21 1.57 -25.59
N ALA A 144 -0.32 1.88 -24.63
CA ALA A 144 -0.20 1.16 -23.37
C ALA A 144 -1.49 1.29 -22.55
N ILE A 145 -1.95 2.53 -22.34
CA ILE A 145 -3.08 2.84 -21.46
C ILE A 145 -4.45 2.39 -22.02
N LYS A 146 -4.55 2.16 -23.34
CA LYS A 146 -5.75 1.62 -23.99
C LYS A 146 -5.72 0.09 -24.14
N SER A 147 -4.55 -0.51 -24.07
CA SER A 147 -4.40 -1.97 -24.25
C SER A 147 -4.64 -2.78 -22.98
N LEU A 148 -4.56 -2.12 -21.82
CA LEU A 148 -4.66 -2.76 -20.51
C LEU A 148 -6.02 -2.46 -19.86
N PRO A 149 -6.74 -3.48 -19.40
CA PRO A 149 -7.98 -3.28 -18.65
C PRO A 149 -7.64 -2.75 -17.24
N ALA A 150 -8.43 -1.80 -16.74
CA ALA A 150 -8.22 -1.20 -15.43
C ALA A 150 -8.33 -2.23 -14.29
N GLU A 151 -9.12 -3.29 -14.48
CA GLU A 151 -9.24 -4.38 -13.50
C GLU A 151 -7.94 -5.16 -13.30
N ALA A 152 -7.05 -5.21 -14.29
CA ALA A 152 -5.77 -5.89 -14.17
C ALA A 152 -4.75 -5.09 -13.35
N VAL A 153 -5.02 -3.80 -13.10
CA VAL A 153 -4.12 -2.90 -12.39
C VAL A 153 -4.34 -2.98 -10.88
N GLU A 154 -3.23 -3.14 -10.16
CA GLU A 154 -3.18 -3.08 -8.71
C GLU A 154 -2.90 -1.65 -8.23
N ARG A 155 -1.88 -1.00 -8.84
CA ARG A 155 -1.47 0.36 -8.53
C ARG A 155 -0.77 1.03 -9.71
N ILE A 156 -0.80 2.35 -9.75
CA ILE A 156 -0.06 3.19 -10.70
C ILE A 156 1.01 3.95 -9.93
N GLU A 157 2.25 3.93 -10.41
CA GLU A 157 3.32 4.77 -9.88
C GLU A 157 3.67 5.85 -10.87
N VAL A 158 3.86 7.07 -10.39
CA VAL A 158 4.39 8.21 -11.15
C VAL A 158 5.70 8.59 -10.49
N TYR A 159 6.78 8.65 -11.27
CA TYR A 159 8.10 9.05 -10.78
C TYR A 159 8.90 9.74 -11.89
N ASN A 160 9.95 10.46 -11.48
CA ASN A 160 10.93 11.02 -12.39
C ASN A 160 12.01 9.95 -12.63
N LYS A 161 12.32 9.68 -13.90
CA LYS A 161 13.38 8.77 -14.31
C LYS A 161 14.47 9.56 -15.02
N LEU A 162 15.73 9.19 -14.79
CA LEU A 162 16.86 9.72 -15.54
C LEU A 162 16.80 9.24 -17.00
N SER A 163 17.43 9.96 -17.91
CA SER A 163 17.57 9.51 -19.30
C SER A 163 18.19 8.10 -19.36
N ASP A 164 17.85 7.31 -20.39
CA ASP A 164 18.45 5.98 -20.55
C ASP A 164 19.98 6.06 -20.67
N GLN A 165 20.50 7.16 -21.21
CA GLN A 165 21.92 7.43 -21.37
C GLN A 165 22.58 7.76 -20.02
N ALA A 166 21.92 8.53 -19.16
CA ALA A 166 22.39 8.82 -17.81
C ALA A 166 22.33 7.58 -16.91
N GLU A 167 21.26 6.79 -17.00
CA GLU A 167 21.12 5.53 -16.26
C GLU A 167 22.18 4.50 -16.69
N PHE A 168 22.50 4.44 -17.98
CA PHE A 168 23.54 3.55 -18.51
C PHE A 168 24.97 4.02 -18.21
N SER A 169 25.24 5.33 -18.36
CA SER A 169 26.58 5.90 -18.18
C SER A 169 26.93 6.23 -16.73
N GLY A 170 25.93 6.35 -15.86
CA GLY A 170 26.08 6.84 -14.48
C GLY A 170 26.47 8.32 -14.39
N MET A 171 26.49 9.04 -15.52
CA MET A 171 26.72 10.48 -15.58
C MET A 171 25.38 11.19 -15.78
N ASP A 172 25.06 12.09 -14.85
CA ASP A 172 23.88 12.94 -14.95
C ASP A 172 24.06 13.93 -16.11
N ASP A 173 23.28 13.74 -17.16
CA ASP A 173 23.20 14.65 -18.31
C ASP A 173 22.26 15.82 -18.05
N GLY A 174 21.60 15.86 -16.88
CA GLY A 174 20.59 16.84 -16.52
C GLY A 174 19.24 16.59 -17.18
N GLU A 175 19.10 15.50 -17.95
CA GLU A 175 17.87 15.14 -18.65
C GLU A 175 17.12 14.09 -17.84
N SER A 176 15.92 14.47 -17.37
CA SER A 176 15.01 13.56 -16.69
C SER A 176 13.62 13.65 -17.32
N TYR A 177 12.87 12.58 -17.23
CA TYR A 177 11.51 12.52 -17.75
C TYR A 177 10.55 11.90 -16.75
N LYS A 178 9.29 12.30 -16.84
CA LYS A 178 8.21 11.65 -16.09
C LYS A 178 7.87 10.30 -16.71
N ALA A 179 7.82 9.29 -15.85
CA ALA A 179 7.39 7.95 -16.21
C ALA A 179 6.18 7.52 -15.37
N ILE A 180 5.34 6.68 -15.96
CA ILE A 180 4.32 5.90 -15.24
C ILE A 180 4.72 4.43 -15.23
N ASN A 181 4.56 3.77 -14.09
CA ASN A 181 4.60 2.31 -13.99
C ASN A 181 3.22 1.76 -13.61
N ILE A 182 2.67 0.91 -14.46
CA ILE A 182 1.43 0.19 -14.26
C ILE A 182 1.79 -1.14 -13.61
N VAL A 183 1.48 -1.27 -12.33
CA VAL A 183 1.70 -2.52 -11.60
C VAL A 183 0.43 -3.36 -11.70
N THR A 184 0.56 -4.53 -12.30
CA THR A 184 -0.54 -5.47 -12.44
C THR A 184 -0.69 -6.32 -11.18
N ARG A 185 -1.91 -6.81 -10.96
CA ARG A 185 -2.21 -7.72 -9.84
C ARG A 185 -1.42 -9.00 -9.98
N GLU A 186 -1.05 -9.61 -8.85
CA GLU A 186 -0.25 -10.85 -8.82
C GLU A 186 -0.82 -11.98 -9.70
N ASN A 187 -2.13 -12.14 -9.75
CA ASN A 187 -2.80 -13.14 -10.58
C ASN A 187 -2.78 -12.82 -12.09
N MET A 188 -2.32 -11.63 -12.47
CA MET A 188 -2.23 -11.11 -13.84
C MET A 188 -0.79 -10.80 -14.29
N ARG A 189 0.19 -10.82 -13.36
CA ARG A 189 1.62 -10.54 -13.61
C ARG A 189 2.33 -11.53 -14.53
N GLN A 190 1.82 -12.75 -14.66
CA GLN A 190 2.38 -13.74 -15.60
C GLN A 190 1.90 -13.53 -17.04
N GLY A 191 1.12 -12.46 -17.29
CA GLY A 191 0.68 -12.13 -18.62
C GLY A 191 1.81 -11.56 -19.48
N ILE A 192 1.89 -12.00 -20.74
CA ILE A 192 2.77 -11.38 -21.73
C ILE A 192 1.98 -10.26 -22.39
N PHE A 193 2.44 -9.03 -22.18
CA PHE A 193 1.92 -7.81 -22.79
C PHE A 193 2.99 -7.22 -23.69
N GLY A 194 2.71 -7.10 -24.98
CA GLY A 194 3.67 -6.50 -25.91
C GLY A 194 3.21 -6.53 -27.36
N LYS A 195 3.94 -5.81 -28.21
CA LYS A 195 3.69 -5.80 -29.66
C LYS A 195 4.47 -6.94 -30.31
N ALA A 196 3.79 -7.82 -31.03
CA ALA A 196 4.44 -8.81 -31.88
C ALA A 196 4.46 -8.28 -33.32
N TYR A 197 5.65 -8.28 -33.92
CA TYR A 197 5.85 -7.87 -35.31
C TYR A 197 6.37 -9.06 -36.12
N ALA A 198 5.77 -9.28 -37.29
CA ALA A 198 6.27 -10.18 -38.31
C ALA A 198 6.57 -9.33 -39.56
N GLY A 199 7.80 -9.41 -40.07
CA GLY A 199 8.20 -8.68 -41.26
C GLY A 199 8.78 -9.62 -42.31
N TYR A 200 8.48 -9.35 -43.57
CA TYR A 200 9.21 -9.92 -44.70
C TYR A 200 9.80 -8.77 -45.52
N GLY A 201 11.09 -8.87 -45.85
CA GLY A 201 11.81 -7.86 -46.62
C GLY A 201 13.10 -8.45 -47.19
N TYR A 202 13.35 -8.21 -48.47
CA TYR A 202 14.62 -8.51 -49.13
C TYR A 202 15.40 -7.20 -49.24
N ASP A 203 16.62 -7.15 -48.69
CA ASP A 203 17.60 -6.14 -49.04
C ASP A 203 18.37 -6.66 -50.26
N ALA A 204 18.12 -6.07 -51.43
CA ALA A 204 18.99 -6.26 -52.59
C ALA A 204 20.05 -5.16 -52.56
N ASP A 205 21.31 -5.54 -52.37
CA ASP A 205 22.51 -4.68 -52.29
C ASP A 205 22.88 -4.01 -53.63
N THR A 206 21.91 -3.73 -54.50
CA THR A 206 22.16 -3.11 -55.81
C THR A 206 21.30 -1.86 -55.93
N GLU A 207 21.92 -0.73 -56.29
CA GLU A 207 21.40 0.64 -56.25
C GLU A 207 20.18 0.93 -57.16
N THR A 208 19.39 -0.08 -57.55
CA THR A 208 18.42 0.05 -58.65
C THR A 208 17.07 -0.66 -58.51
N GLU A 209 16.73 -1.33 -57.40
CA GLU A 209 15.38 -1.93 -57.26
C GLU A 209 14.66 -1.63 -55.93
N ALA A 210 13.32 -1.62 -56.00
CA ALA A 210 12.41 -1.14 -54.97
C ALA A 210 12.54 -1.91 -53.64
N LYS A 211 12.87 -1.18 -52.56
CA LYS A 211 12.88 -1.67 -51.17
C LYS A 211 11.45 -1.92 -50.69
N ASN A 212 10.96 -3.14 -50.86
CA ASN A 212 9.67 -3.57 -50.34
C ASN A 212 9.87 -4.26 -48.99
N LYS A 213 9.77 -3.48 -47.90
CA LYS A 213 9.75 -3.99 -46.52
C LYS A 213 8.31 -3.95 -46.01
N TYR A 214 7.69 -5.12 -45.89
CA TYR A 214 6.35 -5.24 -45.31
C TYR A 214 6.47 -5.74 -43.87
N MET A 215 6.03 -4.91 -42.92
CA MET A 215 5.96 -5.26 -41.50
C MET A 215 4.49 -5.27 -41.10
N VAL A 216 4.01 -6.40 -40.58
CA VAL A 216 2.71 -6.49 -39.92
C VAL A 216 2.96 -6.64 -38.42
N GLY A 217 2.30 -5.82 -37.62
CA GLY A 217 2.45 -5.85 -36.17
C GLY A 217 1.12 -5.69 -35.47
N GLY A 218 0.98 -6.32 -34.31
CA GLY A 218 -0.21 -6.25 -33.47
C GLY A 218 0.11 -6.39 -31.99
N ASN A 219 -0.79 -5.91 -31.15
CA ASN A 219 -0.69 -6.07 -29.70
C ASN A 219 -1.07 -7.51 -29.32
N VAL A 220 -0.25 -8.17 -28.52
CA VAL A 220 -0.50 -9.50 -27.96
C VAL A 220 -0.65 -9.36 -26.46
N ASN A 221 -1.83 -9.75 -25.96
CA ASN A 221 -2.13 -9.85 -24.53
C ASN A 221 -2.42 -11.33 -24.22
N PHE A 222 -1.47 -12.02 -23.58
CA PHE A 222 -1.64 -13.40 -23.16
C PHE A 222 -1.75 -13.46 -21.64
N PHE A 223 -2.87 -13.96 -21.10
CA PHE A 223 -3.09 -14.05 -19.66
C PHE A 223 -3.15 -15.51 -19.21
N GLN A 224 -2.27 -15.91 -18.31
CA GLN A 224 -2.33 -17.25 -17.70
C GLN A 224 -3.03 -17.14 -16.35
N ARG A 225 -4.29 -17.59 -16.30
CA ARG A 225 -5.08 -17.60 -15.07
C ARG A 225 -4.57 -18.74 -14.18
N LEU A 226 -3.83 -18.40 -13.13
CA LEU A 226 -3.45 -19.38 -12.10
C LEU A 226 -4.72 -19.81 -11.37
N GLN A 227 -5.14 -21.06 -11.57
CA GLN A 227 -6.16 -21.68 -10.72
C GLN A 227 -5.53 -21.92 -9.34
N PRO A 228 -6.16 -21.50 -8.23
CA PRO A 228 -5.70 -21.88 -6.91
C PRO A 228 -5.81 -23.39 -6.78
N SER A 229 -4.68 -24.05 -6.51
CA SER A 229 -4.63 -25.48 -6.19
C SER A 229 -5.40 -25.70 -4.89
N VAL A 230 -6.56 -26.34 -4.99
CA VAL A 230 -7.28 -26.87 -3.84
C VAL A 230 -6.50 -28.09 -3.34
N ALA A 231 -5.52 -27.85 -2.47
CA ALA A 231 -4.81 -28.91 -1.77
C ALA A 231 -4.36 -28.40 -0.39
N ASP A 232 -5.33 -28.21 0.50
CA ASP A 232 -5.16 -28.67 1.89
C ASP A 232 -6.52 -28.84 2.57
N ARG A 233 -7.07 -30.05 2.45
CA ARG A 233 -8.08 -30.59 3.35
C ARG A 233 -7.69 -32.05 3.60
N SER A 234 -6.90 -32.27 4.64
CA SER A 234 -6.89 -33.53 5.38
C SER A 234 -6.65 -33.23 6.85
#